data_AF-A0A7S4SF17-F1
#
_entry.id   AF-A0A7S4SF17-F1
#
_cell.length_a   1.000
_cell.length_b   1.000
_cell.length_c   1.000
_cell.angle_alpha   90.00
_cell.angle_beta   90.00
_cell.angle_gamma   90.00
#
_symmetry.space_group_name_H-M   'P 1'
#
loop_
_entity.id
_entity.type
_entity.pdbx_description
1 polymer ?
#
loop_
_entity_poly.entity_id
_entity_poly.type
_entity_poly.pdbx_seq_one_letter_code
_entity_poly.pdbx_strand_id
1 'polypeptide(L)'
;MECITVGRGTRQCWIIHRQHPGETMAEFYAEGLLTRLLGLDTNGCIDGLTKHLMQKYTFHIVPNMCPDGSFRGHLRTNAQGQNLNREWANTGHEGEEHYYQAPTVKRSPEVHCVLQEMDKTGVDVFLDVHGDEELPFNFLAGAEGCPNWGPRLEHLQGAFLASYSRANSDMQIPIAYEPEEPGEGRMNVCSNQIACRFDCLAVTLEMPFKDCLSHSDPEFGWSPS
;
A
#
# COMPACT_ATOMS: atom_id res chain seq x y z
N MET A 1 13.58 0.38 -9.28
CA MET A 1 12.85 -0.42 -8.28
C MET A 1 12.48 -1.75 -8.91
N GLU A 2 12.58 -2.85 -8.16
CA GLU A 2 12.10 -4.14 -8.64
C GLU A 2 10.57 -4.18 -8.54
N CYS A 3 9.93 -4.55 -9.64
CA CYS A 3 8.48 -4.74 -9.72
C CYS A 3 8.22 -6.13 -10.31
N ILE A 4 7.48 -6.95 -9.58
CA ILE A 4 7.11 -8.30 -9.99
C ILE A 4 5.73 -8.22 -10.62
N THR A 5 5.65 -8.51 -11.92
CA THR A 5 4.39 -8.51 -12.66
C THR A 5 3.88 -9.93 -12.87
N VAL A 6 2.64 -10.21 -12.44
CA VAL A 6 2.03 -11.55 -12.55
C VAL A 6 0.57 -11.45 -13.01
N GLY A 7 0.13 -12.38 -13.84
CA GLY A 7 -1.21 -12.40 -14.42
C GLY A 7 -1.25 -11.85 -15.85
N ARG A 8 -2.42 -11.95 -16.48
CA ARG A 8 -2.65 -11.55 -17.88
C ARG A 8 -3.98 -10.84 -18.08
N GLY A 9 -4.66 -10.50 -16.99
CA GLY A 9 -5.94 -9.82 -17.06
C GLY A 9 -5.78 -8.33 -17.38
N THR A 10 -6.86 -7.71 -17.83
CA THR A 10 -6.82 -6.33 -18.32
C THR A 10 -6.82 -5.29 -17.20
N ARG A 11 -7.28 -5.66 -15.98
CA ARG A 11 -7.30 -4.73 -14.84
C ARG A 11 -5.93 -4.66 -14.17
N GLN A 12 -5.46 -3.47 -13.83
CA GLN A 12 -4.17 -3.26 -13.19
C GLN A 12 -4.32 -3.19 -11.66
N CYS A 13 -3.73 -4.14 -10.96
CA CYS A 13 -3.70 -4.19 -9.50
C CYS A 13 -2.28 -3.87 -9.03
N TRP A 14 -2.09 -2.74 -8.37
CA TRP A 14 -0.81 -2.33 -7.83
C TRP A 14 -0.78 -2.55 -6.32
N ILE A 15 0.28 -3.20 -5.85
CA ILE A 15 0.50 -3.44 -4.43
C ILE A 15 1.95 -3.08 -4.11
N ILE A 16 2.14 -2.02 -3.33
CA ILE A 16 3.46 -1.59 -2.88
C ILE A 16 3.58 -1.85 -1.39
N HIS A 17 4.81 -2.09 -0.97
CA HIS A 17 5.11 -2.44 0.42
C HIS A 17 6.28 -1.62 0.91
N ARG A 18 6.27 -1.31 2.21
CA ARG A 18 7.46 -0.89 2.96
C ARG A 18 8.07 0.42 2.47
N GLN A 19 7.22 1.44 2.25
CA GLN A 19 7.70 2.81 2.02
C GLN A 19 8.47 3.35 3.23
N HIS A 20 8.02 2.99 4.44
CA HIS A 20 8.79 3.20 5.65
C HIS A 20 9.66 1.96 5.92
N PRO A 21 10.99 2.10 5.93
CA PRO A 21 11.90 0.95 5.94
C PRO A 21 11.83 0.07 7.21
N GLY A 22 11.43 0.63 8.35
CA GLY A 22 11.33 -0.09 9.61
C GLY A 22 10.09 -0.98 9.72
N GLU A 23 9.10 -0.79 8.84
CA GLU A 23 7.84 -1.55 8.80
C GLU A 23 8.04 -2.88 8.07
N THR A 24 8.88 -3.74 8.67
CA THR A 24 9.34 -4.98 8.04
C THR A 24 8.21 -5.97 7.72
N MET A 25 7.13 -5.95 8.51
CA MET A 25 5.93 -6.75 8.27
C MET A 25 5.35 -6.55 6.86
N ALA A 26 5.52 -5.37 6.26
CA ALA A 26 5.03 -5.12 4.91
C ALA A 26 5.75 -5.97 3.86
N GLU A 27 7.06 -6.21 4.00
CA GLU A 27 7.78 -7.09 3.06
C GLU A 27 7.51 -8.58 3.34
N PHE A 28 7.26 -8.97 4.61
CA PHE A 28 6.77 -10.32 4.93
C PHE A 28 5.37 -10.59 4.36
N TYR A 29 4.50 -9.58 4.35
CA TYR A 29 3.22 -9.66 3.66
C TYR A 29 3.42 -9.91 2.15
N ALA A 30 4.36 -9.19 1.54
CA ALA A 30 4.71 -9.40 0.14
C ALA A 30 5.22 -10.83 -0.13
N GLU A 31 6.02 -11.40 0.78
CA GLU A 31 6.50 -12.78 0.69
C GLU A 31 5.34 -13.79 0.68
N GLY A 32 4.39 -13.68 1.60
CA GLY A 32 3.21 -14.55 1.64
C GLY A 32 2.32 -14.41 0.41
N LEU A 33 2.10 -13.16 -0.03
CA LEU A 33 1.34 -12.86 -1.25
C LEU A 33 2.00 -13.49 -2.49
N LEU A 34 3.30 -13.28 -2.68
CA LEU A 34 4.05 -13.82 -3.82
C LEU A 34 4.14 -15.34 -3.77
N THR A 35 4.30 -15.92 -2.58
CA THR A 35 4.28 -17.37 -2.38
C THR A 35 3.00 -17.98 -2.92
N ARG A 36 1.84 -17.42 -2.54
CA ARG A 36 0.55 -17.88 -3.04
C ARG A 36 0.33 -17.61 -4.53
N LEU A 37 0.68 -16.41 -5.00
CA LEU A 37 0.49 -16.02 -6.39
C LEU A 37 1.35 -16.84 -7.35
N LEU A 38 2.57 -17.20 -6.95
CA LEU A 38 3.53 -17.92 -7.80
C LEU A 38 3.58 -19.42 -7.49
N GLY A 39 2.93 -19.87 -6.41
CA GLY A 39 2.99 -21.25 -5.93
C GLY A 39 4.41 -21.64 -5.52
N LEU A 40 5.13 -20.76 -4.81
CA LEU A 40 6.56 -20.97 -4.48
C LEU A 40 6.76 -22.19 -3.55
N ASP A 41 5.78 -22.48 -2.71
CA ASP A 41 5.72 -23.64 -1.81
C ASP A 41 5.03 -24.87 -2.42
N THR A 42 4.40 -24.71 -3.59
CA THR A 42 3.62 -25.75 -4.28
C THR A 42 4.18 -26.11 -5.66
N ASN A 43 5.48 -25.90 -5.89
CA ASN A 43 6.15 -26.18 -7.17
C ASN A 43 5.48 -25.50 -8.38
N GLY A 44 5.02 -24.27 -8.22
CA GLY A 44 4.33 -23.47 -9.24
C GLY A 44 2.83 -23.77 -9.39
N CYS A 45 2.25 -24.61 -8.53
CA CYS A 45 0.83 -24.94 -8.58
C CYS A 45 -0.02 -23.91 -7.83
N ILE A 46 -0.77 -23.10 -8.57
CA ILE A 46 -1.64 -22.07 -7.99
C ILE A 46 -3.10 -22.54 -7.86
N ASP A 47 -3.77 -22.06 -6.81
CA ASP A 47 -5.16 -22.41 -6.50
C ASP A 47 -6.18 -21.83 -7.51
N GLY A 48 -7.42 -22.31 -7.47
CA GLY A 48 -8.47 -21.91 -8.41
C GLY A 48 -8.87 -20.44 -8.33
N LEU A 49 -8.86 -19.84 -7.13
CA LEU A 49 -9.13 -18.42 -6.94
C LEU A 49 -7.99 -17.58 -7.54
N THR A 50 -6.74 -17.96 -7.28
CA THR A 50 -5.55 -17.29 -7.84
C THR A 50 -5.57 -17.32 -9.38
N LYS A 51 -5.87 -18.47 -9.98
CA LYS A 51 -6.03 -18.60 -11.45
C LYS A 51 -7.09 -17.66 -12.00
N HIS A 52 -8.25 -17.60 -11.35
CA HIS A 52 -9.36 -16.73 -11.75
C HIS A 52 -9.00 -15.24 -11.64
N LEU A 53 -8.29 -14.85 -10.58
CA LEU A 53 -7.80 -13.49 -10.41
C LEU A 53 -6.81 -13.11 -11.51
N MET A 54 -5.83 -13.98 -11.82
CA MET A 54 -4.83 -13.73 -12.88
C MET A 54 -5.42 -13.61 -14.29
N GLN A 55 -6.62 -14.12 -14.54
CA GLN A 55 -7.34 -13.92 -15.80
C GLN A 55 -8.00 -12.54 -15.88
N LYS A 56 -8.26 -11.90 -14.74
CA LYS A 56 -8.97 -10.61 -14.65
C LYS A 56 -8.04 -9.44 -14.35
N TYR A 57 -6.97 -9.70 -13.62
CA TYR A 57 -6.00 -8.72 -13.16
C TYR A 57 -4.59 -9.07 -13.64
N THR A 58 -3.80 -8.03 -13.89
CA THR A 58 -2.35 -8.04 -13.88
C THR A 58 -1.91 -7.37 -12.58
N PHE A 59 -1.20 -8.12 -11.75
CA PHE A 59 -0.66 -7.65 -10.47
C PHE A 59 0.74 -7.08 -10.69
N HIS A 60 1.00 -5.90 -10.14
CA HIS A 60 2.29 -5.22 -10.09
C HIS A 60 2.68 -5.06 -8.63
N ILE A 61 3.70 -5.81 -8.20
CA ILE A 61 4.07 -5.93 -6.79
C ILE A 61 5.46 -5.36 -6.60
N VAL A 62 5.58 -4.36 -5.71
CA VAL A 62 6.86 -3.83 -5.23
C VAL A 62 7.05 -4.29 -3.78
N PRO A 63 7.88 -5.31 -3.50
CA PRO A 63 8.04 -5.85 -2.14
C PRO A 63 8.76 -4.92 -1.18
N ASN A 64 9.61 -4.03 -1.69
CA ASN A 64 10.36 -3.09 -0.88
C ASN A 64 10.53 -1.75 -1.62
N MET A 65 9.76 -0.75 -1.19
CA MET A 65 9.83 0.62 -1.71
C MET A 65 11.06 1.39 -1.21
N CYS A 66 11.71 0.97 -0.13
CA CYS A 66 12.77 1.71 0.53
C CYS A 66 13.99 0.83 0.87
N PRO A 67 14.66 0.22 -0.14
CA PRO A 67 15.77 -0.70 0.09
C PRO A 67 16.95 -0.02 0.80
N ASP A 68 17.24 1.22 0.44
CA ASP A 68 18.31 2.02 1.04
C ASP A 68 18.06 2.30 2.53
N GLY A 69 16.84 2.70 2.88
CA GLY A 69 16.45 2.93 4.27
C GLY A 69 16.45 1.63 5.07
N SER A 70 16.02 0.52 4.45
CA SER A 70 15.98 -0.81 5.05
C SER A 70 17.39 -1.27 5.41
N PHE A 71 18.33 -1.19 4.46
CA PHE A 71 19.74 -1.54 4.69
C PHE A 71 20.39 -0.69 5.79
N ARG A 72 19.99 0.58 5.91
CA ARG A 72 20.55 1.52 6.89
C ARG A 72 19.92 1.41 8.28
N GLY A 73 18.89 0.58 8.47
CA GLY A 73 18.17 0.46 9.73
C GLY A 73 17.37 1.72 10.09
N HIS A 74 16.88 2.45 9.07
CA HIS A 74 15.98 3.58 9.30
C HIS A 74 14.58 3.09 9.67
N LEU A 75 13.84 3.90 10.43
CA LEU A 75 12.40 3.68 10.63
C LEU A 75 11.58 4.18 9.43
N ARG A 76 11.77 5.46 9.04
CA ARG A 76 10.75 6.19 8.25
C ARG A 76 11.23 6.86 6.97
N THR A 77 12.52 6.83 6.67
CA THR A 77 13.08 7.63 5.57
C THR A 77 14.06 6.86 4.69
N ASN A 78 14.13 7.25 3.41
CA ASN A 78 15.16 6.74 2.48
C ASN A 78 16.57 7.29 2.82
N ALA A 79 17.57 6.94 2.01
CA ALA A 79 18.95 7.42 2.21
C ALA A 79 19.10 8.95 2.14
N GLN A 80 18.19 9.64 1.46
CA GLN A 80 18.18 11.11 1.38
C GLN A 80 17.35 11.75 2.50
N GLY A 81 16.88 10.98 3.49
CA GLY A 81 16.08 11.48 4.60
C GLY A 81 14.64 11.83 4.23
N GLN A 82 14.13 11.38 3.07
CA GLN A 82 12.77 11.65 2.65
C GLN A 82 11.83 10.57 3.16
N ASN A 83 10.68 11.00 3.69
CA ASN A 83 9.56 10.09 3.95
C ASN A 83 8.86 9.82 2.62
N LEU A 84 9.01 8.62 2.07
CA LEU A 84 8.46 8.25 0.75
C LEU A 84 6.93 8.41 0.68
N ASN A 85 6.21 8.14 1.77
CA ASN A 85 4.75 8.34 1.83
C ASN A 85 4.35 9.82 2.02
N ARG A 86 5.26 10.75 1.73
CA ARG A 86 5.02 12.21 1.59
C ARG A 86 5.56 12.76 0.28
N GLU A 87 5.99 11.89 -0.64
CA GLU A 87 6.65 12.24 -1.91
C GLU A 87 5.76 12.04 -3.14
N TRP A 88 4.47 11.74 -2.98
CA TRP A 88 3.62 11.35 -4.11
C TRP A 88 3.08 12.51 -4.96
N ALA A 89 3.15 13.74 -4.42
CA ALA A 89 2.76 14.96 -5.12
C ALA A 89 3.54 16.17 -4.60
N ASN A 90 3.55 17.23 -5.39
CA ASN A 90 4.03 18.53 -4.94
C ASN A 90 3.15 19.06 -3.80
N THR A 91 3.72 19.84 -2.90
CA THR A 91 2.95 20.62 -1.90
C THR A 91 3.22 22.11 -2.07
N GLY A 92 2.17 22.93 -1.98
CA GLY A 92 2.22 24.35 -2.32
C GLY A 92 2.24 24.60 -3.84
N HIS A 93 2.33 25.88 -4.23
CA HIS A 93 2.38 26.30 -5.63
C HIS A 93 3.76 26.82 -6.03
N GLU A 94 4.14 26.59 -7.29
CA GLU A 94 5.43 27.06 -7.80
C GLU A 94 5.59 28.57 -7.63
N GLY A 95 6.68 28.98 -6.98
CA GLY A 95 6.95 30.38 -6.63
C GLY A 95 6.58 30.77 -5.19
N GLU A 96 5.88 29.91 -4.44
CA GLU A 96 5.61 30.12 -3.01
C GLU A 96 6.80 29.72 -2.13
N GLU A 97 6.94 30.38 -0.97
CA GLU A 97 8.03 30.14 0.00
C GLU A 97 8.11 28.69 0.47
N HIS A 98 6.97 27.99 0.52
CA HIS A 98 6.87 26.60 0.99
C HIS A 98 6.59 25.61 -0.14
N TYR A 99 6.88 25.97 -1.40
CA TYR A 99 6.76 25.05 -2.52
C TYR A 99 7.74 23.87 -2.38
N TYR A 100 7.19 22.67 -2.53
CA TYR A 100 7.93 21.43 -2.46
C TYR A 100 7.62 20.58 -3.67
N GLN A 101 8.65 20.29 -4.46
CA GLN A 101 8.51 19.44 -5.64
C GLN A 101 8.75 17.96 -5.30
N ALA A 102 7.78 17.09 -5.59
CA ALA A 102 7.87 15.64 -5.44
C ALA A 102 6.86 14.89 -6.34
N PRO A 103 7.18 13.64 -6.77
CA PRO A 103 8.45 12.95 -6.56
C PRO A 103 9.54 13.44 -7.53
N THR A 104 10.82 13.30 -7.14
CA THR A 104 11.95 13.65 -8.02
C THR A 104 13.01 12.57 -8.06
N VAL A 105 13.71 12.41 -9.19
CA VAL A 105 14.81 11.44 -9.35
C VAL A 105 15.92 11.63 -8.32
N LYS A 106 16.13 12.85 -7.83
CA LYS A 106 17.21 13.14 -6.88
C LYS A 106 16.86 12.79 -5.44
N ARG A 107 15.62 13.02 -5.00
CA ARG A 107 15.22 12.95 -3.58
C ARG A 107 14.41 11.70 -3.26
N SER A 108 13.57 11.29 -4.21
CA SER A 108 12.62 10.19 -4.09
C SER A 108 12.54 9.37 -5.40
N PRO A 109 13.69 8.89 -5.93
CA PRO A 109 13.71 8.09 -7.15
C PRO A 109 12.83 6.84 -7.06
N GLU A 110 12.62 6.30 -5.86
CA GLU A 110 11.79 5.13 -5.57
C GLU A 110 10.33 5.41 -5.96
N VAL A 111 9.73 6.46 -5.39
CA VAL A 111 8.37 6.91 -5.72
C VAL A 111 8.29 7.39 -7.17
N HIS A 112 9.30 8.13 -7.64
CA HIS A 112 9.33 8.64 -9.01
C HIS A 112 9.21 7.52 -10.05
N CYS A 113 10.01 6.45 -9.92
CA CYS A 113 10.01 5.37 -10.90
C CYS A 113 8.74 4.53 -10.84
N VAL A 114 8.17 4.30 -9.66
CA VAL A 114 6.93 3.54 -9.48
C VAL A 114 5.73 4.32 -10.03
N LEU A 115 5.60 5.60 -9.70
CA LEU A 115 4.52 6.44 -10.21
C LEU A 115 4.59 6.59 -11.74
N GLN A 116 5.79 6.72 -12.31
CA GLN A 116 5.97 6.73 -13.77
C GLN A 116 5.52 5.42 -14.44
N GLU A 117 5.67 4.28 -13.76
CA GLU A 117 5.21 3.01 -14.30
C GLU A 117 3.70 2.86 -14.18
N MET A 118 3.12 3.28 -13.06
CA MET A 118 1.66 3.39 -12.88
C MET A 118 1.01 4.27 -13.96
N ASP A 119 1.65 5.37 -14.35
CA ASP A 119 1.19 6.23 -15.45
C ASP A 119 1.13 5.52 -16.80
N LYS A 120 2.03 4.56 -17.05
CA LYS A 120 2.05 3.79 -18.29
C LYS A 120 1.04 2.67 -18.28
N THR A 121 0.87 1.99 -17.14
CA THR A 121 -0.01 0.82 -17.04
C THR A 121 -1.46 1.20 -16.77
N GLY A 122 -1.69 2.30 -16.05
CA GLY A 122 -2.93 2.56 -15.32
C GLY A 122 -2.98 1.82 -13.97
N VAL A 123 -3.97 2.18 -13.15
CA VAL A 123 -4.24 1.57 -11.84
C VAL A 123 -5.77 1.44 -11.66
N ASP A 124 -6.27 0.21 -11.48
CA ASP A 124 -7.69 -0.06 -11.20
C ASP A 124 -7.93 -0.40 -9.72
N VAL A 125 -6.92 -0.94 -9.05
CA VAL A 125 -6.92 -1.28 -7.63
C VAL A 125 -5.53 -1.02 -7.08
N PHE A 126 -5.46 -0.39 -5.91
CA PHE A 126 -4.22 -0.05 -5.24
C PHE A 126 -4.24 -0.40 -3.75
N LEU A 127 -3.14 -0.98 -3.27
CA LEU A 127 -2.89 -1.28 -1.86
C LEU A 127 -1.47 -0.86 -1.48
N ASP A 128 -1.35 -0.05 -0.43
CA ASP A 128 -0.09 0.38 0.18
C ASP A 128 0.06 -0.30 1.54
N VAL A 129 1.04 -1.18 1.70
CA VAL A 129 1.18 -2.02 2.89
C VAL A 129 2.22 -1.43 3.85
N HIS A 130 1.78 -1.21 5.08
CA HIS A 130 2.46 -0.48 6.14
C HIS A 130 2.37 -1.23 7.49
N GLY A 131 3.01 -0.64 8.50
CA GLY A 131 2.86 -1.06 9.89
C GLY A 131 2.68 0.13 10.84
N ASP A 132 1.84 -0.06 11.87
CA ASP A 132 1.49 0.97 12.84
C ASP A 132 2.10 0.68 14.23
N GLU A 133 2.79 1.68 14.77
CA GLU A 133 3.51 1.57 16.05
C GLU A 133 2.59 1.62 17.29
N GLU A 134 1.36 2.11 17.14
CA GLU A 134 0.45 2.47 18.23
C GLU A 134 -0.73 1.51 18.39
N LEU A 135 -1.51 1.30 17.33
CA LEU A 135 -2.72 0.51 17.30
C LEU A 135 -2.38 -0.99 17.19
N PRO A 136 -2.78 -1.83 18.16
CA PRO A 136 -2.51 -3.27 18.14
C PRO A 136 -3.58 -4.03 17.35
N PHE A 137 -3.83 -3.62 16.10
CA PHE A 137 -4.85 -4.18 15.22
C PHE A 137 -4.44 -4.09 13.74
N ASN A 138 -4.95 -4.99 12.91
CA ASN A 138 -4.92 -4.82 11.46
C ASN A 138 -6.12 -3.99 11.01
N PHE A 139 -5.88 -2.93 10.25
CA PHE A 139 -6.94 -2.05 9.75
C PHE A 139 -6.62 -1.45 8.39
N LEU A 140 -7.64 -0.88 7.75
CA LEU A 140 -7.47 -0.12 6.52
C LEU A 140 -7.69 1.36 6.79
N ALA A 141 -6.82 2.19 6.23
CA ALA A 141 -7.08 3.61 6.02
C ALA A 141 -7.41 3.84 4.54
N GLY A 142 -8.48 4.59 4.29
CA GLY A 142 -8.93 4.87 2.93
C GLY A 142 -8.24 6.06 2.29
N ALA A 143 -8.88 6.55 1.23
CA ALA A 143 -8.53 7.78 0.55
C ALA A 143 -9.66 8.81 0.66
N GLU A 144 -10.39 8.83 1.77
CA GLU A 144 -11.57 9.69 2.01
C GLU A 144 -11.28 11.17 1.76
N GLY A 145 -10.05 11.58 2.08
CA GLY A 145 -9.59 12.96 1.89
C GLY A 145 -9.31 13.35 0.44
N CYS A 146 -9.39 12.44 -0.53
CA CYS A 146 -9.09 12.78 -1.93
C CYS A 146 -10.20 13.64 -2.58
N PRO A 147 -9.87 14.58 -3.48
CA PRO A 147 -10.87 15.47 -4.10
C PRO A 147 -11.97 14.79 -4.91
N ASN A 148 -11.72 13.58 -5.44
CA ASN A 148 -12.69 12.79 -6.20
C ASN A 148 -13.43 11.76 -5.33
N TRP A 149 -13.31 11.83 -4.00
CA TRP A 149 -14.07 10.98 -3.11
C TRP A 149 -15.58 11.13 -3.35
N GLY A 150 -16.29 10.01 -3.30
CA GLY A 150 -17.73 9.97 -3.56
C GLY A 150 -18.30 8.56 -3.52
N PRO A 151 -19.60 8.40 -3.82
CA PRO A 151 -20.34 7.16 -3.54
C PRO A 151 -19.74 5.90 -4.17
N ARG A 152 -19.07 6.03 -5.32
CA ARG A 152 -18.42 4.90 -5.98
C ARG A 152 -17.19 4.42 -5.21
N LEU A 153 -16.29 5.33 -4.83
CA LEU A 153 -15.06 4.98 -4.10
C LEU A 153 -15.39 4.50 -2.68
N GLU A 154 -16.35 5.16 -2.02
CA GLU A 154 -16.88 4.73 -0.72
C GLU A 154 -17.42 3.28 -0.80
N HIS A 155 -18.22 2.98 -1.82
CA HIS A 155 -18.74 1.62 -2.02
C HIS A 155 -17.63 0.60 -2.28
N LEU A 156 -16.64 0.94 -3.11
CA LEU A 156 -15.52 0.03 -3.41
C LEU A 156 -14.69 -0.25 -2.16
N GLN A 157 -14.38 0.77 -1.37
CA GLN A 157 -13.63 0.63 -0.13
C GLN A 157 -14.41 -0.20 0.89
N GLY A 158 -15.69 0.10 1.10
CA GLY A 158 -16.55 -0.68 2.00
C GLY A 158 -16.68 -2.14 1.57
N ALA A 159 -16.84 -2.41 0.27
CA ALA A 159 -16.90 -3.76 -0.27
C ALA A 159 -15.57 -4.52 -0.11
N PHE A 160 -14.44 -3.82 -0.30
CA PHE A 160 -13.12 -4.39 -0.08
C PHE A 160 -12.89 -4.72 1.39
N LEU A 161 -13.10 -3.77 2.31
CA LEU A 161 -12.96 -3.96 3.75
C LEU A 161 -13.83 -5.12 4.26
N ALA A 162 -15.10 -5.17 3.85
CA ALA A 162 -16.01 -6.25 4.22
C ALA A 162 -15.53 -7.61 3.68
N SER A 163 -14.95 -7.65 2.48
CA SER A 163 -14.46 -8.89 1.88
C SER A 163 -13.15 -9.34 2.51
N TYR A 164 -12.25 -8.40 2.82
CA TYR A 164 -10.99 -8.70 3.50
C TYR A 164 -11.25 -9.21 4.92
N SER A 165 -12.15 -8.57 5.67
CA SER A 165 -12.52 -9.02 7.02
C SER A 165 -13.19 -10.40 7.05
N ARG A 166 -13.87 -10.80 5.97
CA ARG A 166 -14.37 -12.19 5.83
C ARG A 166 -13.28 -13.20 5.53
N ALA A 167 -12.21 -12.78 4.84
CA ALA A 167 -11.13 -13.65 4.41
C ALA A 167 -9.99 -13.75 5.44
N ASN A 168 -9.86 -12.75 6.32
CA ASN A 168 -8.84 -12.66 7.35
C ASN A 168 -9.50 -12.24 8.67
N SER A 169 -9.47 -13.13 9.66
CA SER A 169 -10.05 -12.88 10.98
C SER A 169 -9.33 -11.77 11.75
N ASP A 170 -8.07 -11.48 11.44
CA ASP A 170 -7.31 -10.43 12.13
C ASP A 170 -7.69 -9.02 11.69
N MET A 171 -8.34 -8.88 10.52
CA MET A 171 -8.76 -7.58 10.01
C MET A 171 -9.93 -7.01 10.80
N GLN A 172 -9.82 -5.73 11.16
CA GLN A 172 -10.86 -5.00 11.87
C GLN A 172 -11.61 -4.05 10.93
N ILE A 173 -12.92 -4.00 11.12
CA ILE A 173 -13.81 -3.01 10.49
C ILE A 173 -13.96 -1.73 11.34
N PRO A 174 -14.18 -1.81 12.67
CA PRO A 174 -14.50 -0.61 13.46
C PRO A 174 -13.26 0.19 13.90
N ILE A 175 -12.06 -0.32 13.63
CA ILE A 175 -10.79 0.30 14.03
C ILE A 175 -10.13 0.83 12.76
N ALA A 176 -9.87 2.12 12.74
CA ALA A 176 -9.15 2.82 11.68
C ALA A 176 -8.67 4.17 12.23
N TYR A 177 -7.82 4.88 11.48
CA TYR A 177 -7.62 6.31 11.71
C TYR A 177 -8.92 7.08 11.47
N GLU A 178 -9.03 8.26 12.09
CA GLU A 178 -10.13 9.17 11.80
C GLU A 178 -10.04 9.58 10.32
N PRO A 179 -11.12 9.40 9.53
CA PRO A 179 -11.10 9.74 8.12
C PRO A 179 -10.95 11.24 7.92
N GLU A 180 -10.18 11.64 6.91
CA GLU A 180 -10.10 13.03 6.47
C GLU A 180 -11.40 13.40 5.73
N GLU A 181 -11.84 14.65 5.86
CA GLU A 181 -12.97 15.16 5.08
C GLU A 181 -12.61 15.22 3.58
N PRO A 182 -13.58 14.96 2.67
CA PRO A 182 -13.34 14.98 1.24
C PRO A 182 -12.70 16.27 0.73
N GLY A 183 -11.54 16.14 0.07
CA GLY A 183 -10.77 17.26 -0.46
C GLY A 183 -9.86 17.96 0.56
N GLU A 184 -9.90 17.57 1.83
CA GLU A 184 -9.00 18.08 2.88
C GLU A 184 -7.76 17.20 3.08
N GLY A 185 -7.73 16.04 2.41
CA GLY A 185 -6.63 15.08 2.52
C GLY A 185 -5.35 15.55 1.84
N ARG A 186 -4.22 15.08 2.38
CA ARG A 186 -2.91 15.44 1.85
C ARG A 186 -2.59 14.66 0.58
N MET A 187 -2.54 15.36 -0.55
CA MET A 187 -2.24 14.77 -1.85
C MET A 187 -0.83 14.22 -2.01
N ASN A 188 0.09 14.54 -1.10
CA ASN A 188 1.42 13.96 -1.09
C ASN A 188 1.50 12.60 -0.36
N VAL A 189 0.39 12.13 0.23
CA VAL A 189 0.19 10.77 0.74
C VAL A 189 -0.23 9.84 -0.40
N CYS A 190 0.32 8.62 -0.41
CA CYS A 190 0.19 7.68 -1.51
C CYS A 190 -1.26 7.34 -1.88
N SER A 191 -2.06 6.85 -0.92
CA SER A 191 -3.44 6.40 -1.18
C SER A 191 -4.31 7.52 -1.76
N ASN A 192 -4.27 8.72 -1.14
CA ASN A 192 -4.97 9.92 -1.61
C ASN A 192 -4.55 10.28 -3.05
N GLN A 193 -3.25 10.26 -3.33
CA GLN A 193 -2.72 10.58 -4.65
C GLN A 193 -3.19 9.61 -5.72
N ILE A 194 -3.09 8.30 -5.44
CA ILE A 194 -3.43 7.25 -6.39
C ILE A 194 -4.93 7.22 -6.65
N ALA A 195 -5.76 7.32 -5.59
CA ALA A 195 -7.21 7.45 -5.72
C ALA A 195 -7.60 8.61 -6.63
N CYS A 196 -6.97 9.78 -6.44
CA CYS A 196 -7.27 10.97 -7.24
C CYS A 196 -6.76 10.88 -8.68
N ARG A 197 -5.54 10.36 -8.88
CA ARG A 197 -4.88 10.32 -10.19
C ARG A 197 -5.53 9.31 -11.13
N PHE A 198 -5.95 8.16 -10.61
CA PHE A 198 -6.46 7.04 -11.40
C PHE A 198 -7.96 6.76 -11.21
N ASP A 199 -8.63 7.50 -10.32
CA ASP A 199 -10.04 7.28 -9.99
C ASP A 199 -10.33 5.81 -9.61
N CYS A 200 -9.48 5.25 -8.75
CA CYS A 200 -9.49 3.83 -8.40
C CYS A 200 -9.66 3.59 -6.89
N LEU A 201 -9.98 2.35 -6.50
CA LEU A 201 -9.86 1.93 -5.10
C LEU A 201 -8.38 2.04 -4.71
N ALA A 202 -8.08 2.82 -3.66
CA ALA A 202 -6.75 2.93 -3.08
C ALA A 202 -6.87 2.93 -1.55
N VAL A 203 -6.20 1.98 -0.90
CA VAL A 203 -6.24 1.84 0.56
C VAL A 203 -4.84 1.58 1.09
N THR A 204 -4.60 2.01 2.32
CA THR A 204 -3.42 1.64 3.11
C THR A 204 -3.81 0.53 4.06
N LEU A 205 -3.06 -0.57 4.07
CA LEU A 205 -3.16 -1.61 5.10
C LEU A 205 -2.12 -1.33 6.17
N GLU A 206 -2.58 -1.20 7.41
CA GLU A 206 -1.75 -1.06 8.58
C GLU A 206 -1.77 -2.36 9.38
N MET A 207 -0.58 -2.86 9.73
CA MET A 207 -0.39 -4.04 10.59
C MET A 207 0.36 -3.65 11.87
N PRO A 208 0.04 -4.23 13.03
CA PRO A 208 0.60 -3.76 14.29
C PRO A 208 2.08 -4.15 14.44
N PHE A 209 2.91 -3.25 14.97
CA PHE A 209 4.23 -3.63 15.52
C PHE A 209 4.11 -4.44 16.82
N LYS A 210 2.98 -4.32 17.52
CA LYS A 210 2.70 -4.98 18.79
C LYS A 210 2.23 -6.42 18.52
N ASP A 211 0.92 -6.60 18.62
CA ASP A 211 0.19 -7.84 18.42
C ASP A 211 -1.19 -7.44 17.88
N CYS A 212 -1.95 -8.40 17.34
CA CYS A 212 -3.34 -8.15 16.97
C CYS A 212 -4.25 -8.58 18.13
N LEU A 213 -4.78 -7.63 18.89
CA LEU A 213 -5.59 -7.93 20.09
C LEU A 213 -6.86 -8.76 19.80
N SER A 214 -7.30 -8.80 18.55
CA SER A 214 -8.41 -9.67 18.13
C SER A 214 -8.05 -11.16 18.18
N HIS A 215 -6.78 -11.50 17.95
CA HIS A 215 -6.24 -12.86 18.01
C HIS A 215 -4.82 -12.83 18.57
N SER A 216 -4.70 -12.47 19.85
CA SER A 216 -3.39 -12.28 20.46
C SER A 216 -2.55 -13.55 20.51
N ASP A 217 -1.27 -13.42 20.16
CA ASP A 217 -0.23 -14.41 20.39
C ASP A 217 0.76 -13.89 21.45
N PRO A 218 0.71 -14.38 22.70
CA PRO A 218 1.61 -13.92 23.76
C PRO A 218 3.06 -14.40 23.61
N GLU A 219 3.34 -15.38 22.74
CA GLU A 219 4.68 -15.90 22.51
C GLU A 219 5.40 -15.08 21.43
N PHE A 220 4.71 -14.78 20.32
CA PHE A 220 5.33 -14.14 19.16
C PHE A 220 4.79 -12.74 18.84
N GLY A 221 3.63 -12.35 19.37
CA GLY A 221 2.92 -11.15 18.94
C GLY A 221 2.54 -11.21 17.47
N TRP A 222 2.51 -10.06 16.80
CA TRP A 222 2.35 -10.03 15.34
C TRP A 222 3.65 -10.50 14.67
N SER A 223 3.57 -11.54 13.85
CA SER A 223 4.75 -12.23 13.33
C SER A 223 4.61 -12.66 11.86
N PRO A 224 5.72 -12.96 11.17
CA PRO A 224 5.69 -13.54 9.83
C PRO A 224 5.21 -15.00 9.74
N SER A 225 5.20 -15.70 10.88
CA SER A 225 4.92 -17.14 10.99
C SER A 225 3.50 -17.45 11.45
#